data_AF-A0A2V8H2E7-F1
#
_entry.id   AF-A0A2V8H2E7-F1
#
_cell.length_a   1.000
_cell.length_b   1.000
_cell.length_c   1.000
_cell.angle_alpha   90.00
_cell.angle_beta   90.00
_cell.angle_gamma   90.00
#
_symmetry.space_group_name_H-M   'P 1'
#
loop_
_entity.id
_entity.type
_entity.pdbx_description
1 polymer ?
#
loop_
_entity_poly.entity_id
_entity_poly.type
_entity_poly.pdbx_seq_one_letter_code
_entity_poly.pdbx_strand_id
1 'polypeptide(L)'
;MPVFALSIHADYKCRHSGACCTADWDVPVELALYRTLDEALKSRGLAPAAPADAGAPPLLVEDELPEEAAAMVARTSTGDCVFYHRHSGLCVIHRDLGEPMLPATCRHFPRLAVRDARGTSISLTHYCPTAAASLFRDDVAVEIVESPRAFPEANYEGLVVTEDDWPPLLRPEVLADPASYAAWEKHMVARCVDAELSPESVIATLARDARMVRVVQPVSSESISRAIVRLPARGIAADPPETLESSLAHLADVIAAVPEEWRPEPDTRGLDAAYARGVRPFWSDWNAPLKRYLAAKAFASWTAYQGRGFLTIVHGIDAALALVRVEAARQCRAARRSLDAALLQEAFRQADFALNHLAAGDELAERWSKVEA
;
A
#
# COMPACT_ATOMS: atom_id res chain seq x y z
N MET A 1 -11.86 19.51 3.11
CA MET A 1 -10.55 19.46 2.43
C MET A 1 -10.66 18.56 1.21
N PRO A 2 -9.97 18.85 0.09
CA PRO A 2 -10.05 17.99 -1.09
C PRO A 2 -9.48 16.59 -0.80
N VAL A 3 -10.07 15.59 -1.47
CA VAL A 3 -9.62 14.19 -1.44
C VAL A 3 -9.06 13.85 -2.81
N PHE A 4 -7.89 13.22 -2.87
CA PHE A 4 -7.22 12.81 -4.10
C PHE A 4 -7.06 11.29 -4.14
N ALA A 5 -7.13 10.70 -5.33
CA ALA A 5 -6.76 9.30 -5.56
C ALA A 5 -6.18 9.12 -6.96
N LEU A 6 -5.60 7.95 -7.23
CA LEU A 6 -5.37 7.53 -8.60
C LEU A 6 -6.69 7.16 -9.27
N SER A 7 -6.88 7.58 -10.52
CA SER A 7 -8.07 7.30 -11.35
C SER A 7 -8.41 5.81 -11.43
N ILE A 8 -7.40 4.92 -11.45
CA ILE A 8 -7.59 3.46 -11.41
C ILE A 8 -8.27 2.95 -10.12
N HIS A 9 -8.28 3.75 -9.06
CA HIS A 9 -8.92 3.48 -7.77
C HIS A 9 -10.15 4.36 -7.51
N ALA A 10 -10.42 5.36 -8.36
CA ALA A 10 -11.40 6.42 -8.08
C ALA A 10 -12.86 5.94 -7.99
N ASP A 11 -13.16 4.78 -8.56
CA ASP A 11 -14.45 4.07 -8.51
C ASP A 11 -14.38 2.75 -7.73
N TYR A 12 -13.35 2.58 -6.87
CA TYR A 12 -13.17 1.40 -6.05
C TYR A 12 -14.46 1.00 -5.32
N LYS A 13 -14.82 -0.27 -5.49
CA LYS A 13 -15.88 -0.95 -4.76
C LYS A 13 -15.44 -2.37 -4.50
N CYS A 14 -15.52 -2.83 -3.25
CA CYS A 14 -15.14 -4.20 -2.90
C CYS A 14 -15.94 -5.22 -3.73
N ARG A 15 -15.24 -6.13 -4.43
CA ARG A 15 -15.83 -7.25 -5.18
C ARG A 15 -15.51 -8.63 -4.58
N HIS A 16 -14.70 -8.63 -3.51
CA HIS A 16 -14.23 -9.82 -2.82
C HIS A 16 -14.60 -9.74 -1.34
N SER A 17 -15.89 -9.47 -1.08
CA SER A 17 -16.39 -9.40 0.29
C SER A 17 -16.11 -10.73 0.99
N GLY A 18 -15.61 -10.64 2.23
CA GLY A 18 -15.18 -11.78 3.02
C GLY A 18 -13.69 -12.11 2.94
N ALA A 19 -12.95 -11.65 1.92
CA ALA A 19 -11.52 -11.96 1.81
C ALA A 19 -10.70 -11.46 3.01
N CYS A 20 -10.98 -10.25 3.50
CA CYS A 20 -10.40 -9.74 4.74
C CYS A 20 -11.00 -10.41 5.99
N CYS A 21 -12.27 -10.80 5.95
CA CYS A 21 -12.91 -11.49 7.08
C CYS A 21 -12.34 -12.90 7.34
N THR A 22 -11.65 -13.49 6.36
CA THR A 22 -11.01 -14.81 6.45
C THR A 22 -9.48 -14.72 6.39
N ALA A 23 -8.90 -13.53 6.54
CA ALA A 23 -7.45 -13.30 6.41
C ALA A 23 -6.66 -13.50 7.73
N ASP A 24 -7.31 -14.05 8.75
CA ASP A 24 -6.74 -14.33 10.07
C ASP A 24 -6.04 -13.13 10.77
N TRP A 25 -6.54 -11.91 10.55
CA TRP A 25 -6.02 -10.67 11.13
C TRP A 25 -6.94 -10.04 12.18
N ASP A 26 -6.35 -9.45 13.21
CA ASP A 26 -7.10 -8.99 14.37
C ASP A 26 -7.87 -7.70 14.08
N VAL A 27 -9.08 -7.60 14.63
CA VAL A 27 -9.96 -6.45 14.41
C VAL A 27 -10.29 -5.83 15.78
N PRO A 28 -9.54 -4.80 16.21
CA PRO A 28 -9.89 -4.03 17.39
C PRO A 28 -11.20 -3.28 17.17
N VAL A 29 -11.94 -3.07 18.25
CA VAL A 29 -13.17 -2.29 18.29
C VAL A 29 -12.98 -1.11 19.21
N GLU A 30 -13.09 0.09 18.67
CA GLU A 30 -12.87 1.34 19.41
C GLU A 30 -13.90 1.50 20.54
N LEU A 31 -13.53 2.12 21.67
CA LEU A 31 -14.39 2.25 22.85
C LEU A 31 -15.79 2.84 22.56
N ALA A 32 -15.86 3.88 21.72
CA ALA A 32 -17.12 4.51 21.36
C ALA A 32 -18.02 3.56 20.56
N LEU A 33 -17.43 2.75 19.69
CA LEU A 33 -18.15 1.78 18.87
C LEU A 33 -18.56 0.54 19.67
N TYR A 34 -17.67 0.05 20.53
CA TYR A 34 -17.89 -1.12 21.38
C TYR A 34 -19.21 -1.04 22.14
N ARG A 35 -19.47 0.09 22.82
CA ARG A 35 -20.71 0.28 23.59
C ARG A 35 -21.97 0.11 22.74
N THR A 36 -21.94 0.64 21.52
CA THR A 36 -23.07 0.57 20.59
C THR A 36 -23.28 -0.85 20.07
N LEU A 37 -22.19 -1.54 19.70
CA LEU A 37 -22.26 -2.93 19.22
C LEU A 37 -22.68 -3.90 20.33
N ASP A 38 -22.17 -3.73 21.54
CA ASP A 38 -22.53 -4.52 22.72
C ASP A 38 -24.02 -4.34 23.07
N GLU A 39 -24.54 -3.11 23.03
CA GLU A 39 -25.97 -2.85 23.21
C GLU A 39 -26.82 -3.51 22.10
N ALA A 40 -26.38 -3.43 20.84
CA ALA A 40 -27.06 -4.09 19.72
C ALA A 40 -27.08 -5.62 19.87
N LEU A 41 -25.99 -6.22 20.34
CA LEU A 41 -25.91 -7.66 20.62
C LEU A 41 -26.86 -8.05 21.77
N LYS A 42 -26.86 -7.31 22.88
CA LYS A 42 -27.71 -7.57 24.06
C LYS A 42 -29.20 -7.40 23.75
N SER A 43 -29.55 -6.40 22.96
CA SER A 43 -30.93 -6.11 22.54
C SER A 43 -31.39 -6.98 21.36
N ARG A 44 -30.52 -7.82 20.80
CA ARG A 44 -30.75 -8.62 19.57
C ARG A 44 -31.01 -7.79 18.32
N GLY A 45 -30.59 -6.52 18.32
CA GLY A 45 -30.51 -5.67 17.12
C GLY A 45 -29.35 -6.08 16.19
N LEU A 46 -28.38 -6.85 16.71
CA LEU A 46 -27.30 -7.47 15.95
C LEU A 46 -27.17 -8.93 16.38
N ALA A 47 -26.98 -9.83 15.40
CA ALA A 47 -26.67 -11.23 15.66
C ALA A 47 -25.39 -11.63 14.92
N PRO A 48 -24.42 -12.28 15.57
CA PRO A 48 -23.28 -12.88 14.89
C PRO A 48 -23.74 -13.85 13.82
N ALA A 49 -23.00 -13.94 12.73
CA ALA A 49 -23.29 -14.84 11.62
C ALA A 49 -22.90 -16.30 11.93
N ALA A 50 -21.95 -16.49 12.85
CA ALA A 50 -21.45 -17.78 13.29
C ALA A 50 -21.08 -17.72 14.78
N PRO A 51 -21.08 -18.86 15.49
CA PRO A 51 -20.60 -18.91 16.86
C PRO A 51 -19.10 -18.62 16.92
N ALA A 52 -18.67 -17.91 17.96
CA ALA A 52 -17.25 -17.76 18.26
C ALA A 52 -16.63 -19.09 18.71
N ASP A 53 -15.32 -19.20 18.57
CA ASP A 53 -14.56 -20.34 19.07
C ASP A 53 -14.75 -20.51 20.58
N ALA A 54 -14.80 -21.77 21.01
CA ALA A 54 -15.06 -22.17 22.39
C ALA A 54 -16.31 -21.53 23.07
N GLY A 55 -17.25 -20.96 22.30
CA GLY A 55 -18.43 -20.28 22.85
C GLY A 55 -18.12 -18.90 23.46
N ALA A 56 -16.99 -18.29 23.10
CA ALA A 56 -16.61 -16.95 23.55
C ALA A 56 -17.66 -15.89 23.15
N PRO A 57 -17.69 -14.72 23.82
CA PRO A 57 -18.54 -13.63 23.37
C PRO A 57 -18.07 -13.10 22.00
N PRO A 58 -18.97 -12.54 21.16
CA PRO A 58 -18.60 -12.02 19.84
C PRO A 58 -17.63 -10.83 19.88
N LEU A 59 -17.57 -10.15 21.02
CA LEU A 59 -16.63 -9.07 21.34
C LEU A 59 -15.84 -9.51 22.58
N LEU A 60 -14.53 -9.71 22.43
CA LEU A 60 -13.62 -10.17 23.47
C LEU A 60 -13.04 -8.96 24.20
N VAL A 61 -13.27 -8.87 25.50
CA VAL A 61 -12.64 -7.84 26.35
C VAL A 61 -11.51 -8.55 27.10
N GLU A 62 -10.28 -8.13 26.84
CA GLU A 62 -9.06 -8.75 27.37
C GLU A 62 -8.27 -7.72 28.18
N ASP A 63 -7.35 -8.19 29.04
CA ASP A 63 -6.55 -7.30 29.90
C ASP A 63 -5.50 -6.51 29.09
N GLU A 64 -5.03 -7.08 27.97
CA GLU A 64 -4.04 -6.48 27.06
C GLU A 64 -4.68 -6.19 25.71
N LEU A 65 -5.31 -5.02 25.58
CA LEU A 65 -5.87 -4.54 24.31
C LEU A 65 -4.96 -3.50 23.66
N PRO A 66 -5.00 -3.37 22.31
CA PRO A 66 -4.39 -2.23 21.62
C PRO A 66 -4.88 -0.90 22.18
N GLU A 67 -4.06 0.15 22.06
CA GLU A 67 -4.43 1.49 22.49
C GLU A 67 -5.77 1.92 21.83
N GLU A 68 -6.66 2.53 22.62
CA GLU A 68 -8.01 2.95 22.21
C GLU A 68 -9.03 1.84 21.88
N ALA A 69 -8.62 0.57 21.83
CA ALA A 69 -9.51 -0.57 21.69
C ALA A 69 -10.20 -0.91 23.03
N ALA A 70 -11.49 -1.24 22.96
CA ALA A 70 -12.26 -1.72 24.12
C ALA A 70 -12.64 -3.20 24.01
N ALA A 71 -12.49 -3.79 22.83
CA ALA A 71 -12.65 -5.21 22.59
C ALA A 71 -11.94 -5.62 21.29
N MET A 72 -11.76 -6.92 21.11
CA MET A 72 -11.42 -7.55 19.84
C MET A 72 -12.65 -8.24 19.26
N VAL A 73 -12.82 -8.23 17.93
CA VAL A 73 -13.83 -9.06 17.29
C VAL A 73 -13.43 -10.53 17.39
N ALA A 74 -14.32 -11.36 17.92
CA ALA A 74 -14.07 -12.79 18.03
C ALA A 74 -14.01 -13.48 16.66
N ARG A 75 -13.43 -14.68 16.66
CA ARG A 75 -13.36 -15.55 15.48
C ARG A 75 -14.11 -16.86 15.70
N THR A 76 -14.47 -17.51 14.60
CA THR A 76 -14.93 -18.90 14.59
C THR A 76 -13.74 -19.83 14.81
N SER A 77 -14.02 -21.12 15.07
CA SER A 77 -12.99 -22.17 15.15
C SER A 77 -12.21 -22.39 13.83
N THR A 78 -12.68 -21.81 12.72
CA THR A 78 -11.99 -21.82 11.42
C THR A 78 -11.19 -20.54 11.15
N GLY A 79 -11.11 -19.62 12.12
CA GLY A 79 -10.36 -18.36 12.01
C GLY A 79 -11.14 -17.21 11.35
N ASP A 80 -12.41 -17.42 10.98
CA ASP A 80 -13.21 -16.38 10.33
C ASP A 80 -13.75 -15.39 11.34
N CYS A 81 -13.94 -14.14 10.92
CA CYS A 81 -14.72 -13.16 11.69
C CYS A 81 -16.14 -13.68 11.99
N VAL A 82 -16.58 -13.65 13.25
CA VAL A 82 -17.92 -14.11 13.66
C VAL A 82 -19.07 -13.31 13.04
N PHE A 83 -18.80 -12.11 12.54
CA PHE A 83 -19.78 -11.26 11.85
C PHE A 83 -19.81 -11.47 10.33
N TYR A 84 -18.98 -12.36 9.78
CA TYR A 84 -18.99 -12.66 8.35
C TYR A 84 -20.04 -13.72 8.01
N HIS A 85 -21.09 -13.30 7.29
CA HIS A 85 -22.11 -14.21 6.82
C HIS A 85 -21.73 -14.82 5.47
N ARG A 86 -21.07 -15.99 5.52
CA ARG A 86 -20.53 -16.71 4.35
C ARG A 86 -21.53 -16.89 3.21
N HIS A 87 -22.80 -17.18 3.50
CA HIS A 87 -23.79 -17.45 2.46
C HIS A 87 -24.16 -16.20 1.64
N SER A 88 -24.31 -15.04 2.29
CA SER A 88 -24.57 -13.78 1.57
C SER A 88 -23.30 -13.07 1.13
N GLY A 89 -22.14 -13.49 1.65
CA GLY A 89 -20.87 -12.79 1.48
C GLY A 89 -20.88 -11.38 2.09
N LEU A 90 -21.61 -11.14 3.18
CA LEU A 90 -21.73 -9.81 3.79
C LEU A 90 -21.28 -9.82 5.25
N CYS A 91 -20.72 -8.71 5.71
CA CYS A 91 -20.58 -8.43 7.14
C CYS A 91 -21.94 -8.04 7.71
N VAL A 92 -22.41 -8.72 8.75
CA VAL A 92 -23.73 -8.46 9.35
C VAL A 92 -23.78 -7.12 10.07
N ILE A 93 -22.66 -6.64 10.62
CA ILE A 93 -22.57 -5.28 11.19
C ILE A 93 -22.93 -4.24 10.12
N HIS A 94 -22.27 -4.30 8.95
CA HIS A 94 -22.56 -3.37 7.86
C HIS A 94 -23.98 -3.55 7.33
N ARG A 95 -24.43 -4.79 7.12
CA ARG A 95 -25.76 -5.07 6.58
C ARG A 95 -26.88 -4.52 7.48
N ASP A 96 -26.76 -4.74 8.79
CA ASP A 96 -27.86 -4.49 9.73
C ASP A 96 -27.77 -3.11 10.40
N LEU A 97 -26.55 -2.58 10.57
CA LEU A 97 -26.31 -1.33 11.29
C LEU A 97 -25.63 -0.23 10.44
N GLY A 98 -25.20 -0.55 9.21
CA GLY A 98 -24.58 0.39 8.27
C GLY A 98 -23.07 0.52 8.40
N GLU A 99 -22.44 1.16 7.39
CA GLU A 99 -20.98 1.36 7.29
C GLU A 99 -20.37 2.08 8.51
N PRO A 100 -20.99 3.11 9.10
CA PRO A 100 -20.41 3.79 10.27
C PRO A 100 -20.23 2.89 11.50
N MET A 101 -20.92 1.75 11.55
CA MET A 101 -20.86 0.80 12.67
C MET A 101 -19.81 -0.29 12.48
N LEU A 102 -19.15 -0.35 11.33
CA LEU A 102 -17.97 -1.20 11.16
C LEU A 102 -16.81 -0.68 12.01
N PRO A 103 -15.97 -1.53 12.61
CA PRO A 103 -14.71 -1.09 13.22
C PRO A 103 -13.81 -0.35 12.23
N ALA A 104 -12.93 0.52 12.74
CA ALA A 104 -12.06 1.35 11.91
C ALA A 104 -11.23 0.53 10.91
N THR A 105 -10.62 -0.57 11.36
CA THR A 105 -9.89 -1.52 10.51
C THR A 105 -10.73 -1.96 9.31
N CYS A 106 -12.02 -2.25 9.52
CA CYS A 106 -12.95 -2.67 8.46
C CYS A 106 -13.42 -1.51 7.58
N ARG A 107 -13.63 -0.31 8.12
CA ARG A 107 -14.05 0.87 7.35
C ARG A 107 -12.93 1.37 6.45
N HIS A 108 -11.72 1.41 6.97
CA HIS A 108 -10.59 2.03 6.28
C HIS A 108 -9.94 1.07 5.29
N PHE A 109 -9.83 -0.22 5.59
CA PHE A 109 -9.26 -1.17 4.62
C PHE A 109 -10.02 -1.16 3.28
N PRO A 110 -9.33 -1.12 2.12
CA PRO A 110 -7.89 -1.20 1.93
C PRO A 110 -7.22 0.16 1.67
N ARG A 111 -7.74 1.25 2.22
CA ARG A 111 -7.27 2.61 1.97
C ARG A 111 -5.99 2.90 2.76
N LEU A 112 -5.01 3.48 2.08
CA LEU A 112 -3.80 4.03 2.67
C LEU A 112 -3.87 5.54 2.48
N ALA A 113 -4.23 6.27 3.54
CA ALA A 113 -4.42 7.71 3.49
C ALA A 113 -3.17 8.46 3.99
N VAL A 114 -2.82 9.52 3.29
CA VAL A 114 -1.90 10.56 3.76
C VAL A 114 -2.66 11.87 3.79
N ARG A 115 -2.65 12.54 4.94
CA ARG A 115 -3.34 13.81 5.18
C ARG A 115 -2.30 14.86 5.46
N ASP A 116 -2.27 15.91 4.65
CA ASP A 116 -1.36 17.04 4.81
C ASP A 116 -2.05 18.35 4.37
N ALA A 117 -1.31 19.46 4.39
CA ALA A 117 -1.82 20.78 4.03
C ALA A 117 -2.47 20.88 2.62
N ARG A 118 -2.18 19.93 1.72
CA ARG A 118 -2.75 19.84 0.36
C ARG A 118 -4.12 19.19 0.34
N GLY A 119 -4.45 18.32 1.31
CA GLY A 119 -5.67 17.51 1.29
C GLY A 119 -5.46 16.10 1.85
N THR A 120 -6.39 15.21 1.54
CA THR A 120 -6.28 13.77 1.83
C THR A 120 -5.97 13.01 0.54
N SER A 121 -4.79 12.43 0.43
CA SER A 121 -4.41 11.56 -0.69
C SER A 121 -4.62 10.10 -0.29
N ILE A 122 -5.35 9.33 -1.11
CA ILE A 122 -5.73 7.94 -0.81
C ILE A 122 -5.22 7.00 -1.90
N SER A 123 -4.22 6.20 -1.55
CA SER A 123 -3.85 5.00 -2.32
C SER A 123 -4.56 3.77 -1.73
N LEU A 124 -4.39 2.61 -2.36
CA LEU A 124 -4.92 1.34 -1.83
C LEU A 124 -3.77 0.37 -1.55
N THR A 125 -3.89 -0.41 -0.47
CA THR A 125 -3.08 -1.61 -0.31
C THR A 125 -3.58 -2.66 -1.30
N HIS A 126 -2.66 -3.13 -2.14
CA HIS A 126 -2.88 -4.19 -3.10
C HIS A 126 -2.82 -5.57 -2.45
N TYR A 127 -2.69 -5.68 -1.12
CA TYR A 127 -3.02 -6.92 -0.41
C TYR A 127 -4.50 -7.29 -0.61
N CYS A 128 -5.37 -6.28 -0.71
CA CYS A 128 -6.77 -6.49 -1.08
C CYS A 128 -6.85 -7.01 -2.53
N PRO A 129 -7.47 -8.18 -2.77
CA PRO A 129 -7.56 -8.74 -4.13
C PRO A 129 -8.36 -7.83 -5.08
N THR A 130 -9.34 -7.08 -4.58
CA THR A 130 -10.06 -6.10 -5.42
C THR A 130 -9.16 -4.94 -5.84
N ALA A 131 -8.31 -4.44 -4.93
CA ALA A 131 -7.38 -3.38 -5.26
C ALA A 131 -6.28 -3.89 -6.21
N ALA A 132 -5.72 -5.07 -5.96
CA ALA A 132 -4.77 -5.74 -6.86
C ALA A 132 -5.33 -5.91 -8.27
N ALA A 133 -6.57 -6.38 -8.40
CA ALA A 133 -7.23 -6.53 -9.70
C ALA A 133 -7.38 -5.19 -10.45
N SER A 134 -7.47 -4.05 -9.75
CA SER A 134 -7.56 -2.72 -10.38
C SER A 134 -6.30 -2.34 -11.16
N LEU A 135 -5.14 -2.94 -10.85
CA LEU A 135 -3.89 -2.74 -11.59
C LEU A 135 -3.95 -3.29 -13.02
N PHE A 136 -4.83 -4.25 -13.28
CA PHE A 136 -4.97 -4.88 -14.59
C PHE A 136 -5.97 -4.18 -15.52
N ARG A 137 -6.65 -3.14 -15.02
CA ARG A 137 -7.60 -2.34 -15.80
C ARG A 137 -6.95 -1.69 -17.01
N ASP A 138 -7.62 -1.73 -18.15
CA ASP A 138 -7.23 -1.03 -19.39
C ASP A 138 -8.28 0.01 -19.83
N ASP A 139 -9.39 0.12 -19.09
CA ASP A 139 -10.51 1.01 -19.35
C ASP A 139 -10.29 2.45 -18.89
N VAL A 140 -9.20 2.72 -18.16
CA VAL A 140 -8.92 4.04 -17.57
C VAL A 140 -7.43 4.37 -17.63
N ALA A 141 -7.12 5.60 -18.05
CA ALA A 141 -5.77 6.16 -17.94
C ALA A 141 -5.44 6.45 -16.48
N VAL A 142 -4.16 6.41 -16.10
CA VAL A 142 -3.73 6.59 -14.71
C VAL A 142 -3.35 8.05 -14.48
N GLU A 143 -4.10 8.73 -13.63
CA GLU A 143 -3.94 10.14 -13.30
C GLU A 143 -4.27 10.37 -11.83
N ILE A 144 -3.80 11.48 -11.25
CA ILE A 144 -4.25 11.92 -9.92
C ILE A 144 -5.53 12.72 -10.12
N VAL A 145 -6.63 12.27 -9.52
CA VAL A 145 -7.96 12.89 -9.60
C VAL A 145 -8.40 13.45 -8.25
N GLU A 146 -9.12 14.56 -8.28
CA GLU A 146 -9.74 15.19 -7.11
C GLU A 146 -11.20 14.73 -6.95
N SER A 147 -11.66 14.66 -5.71
CA SER A 147 -13.02 14.23 -5.32
C SER A 147 -13.46 12.91 -5.97
N PRO A 148 -12.65 11.84 -5.88
CA PRO A 148 -13.01 10.54 -6.43
C PRO A 148 -14.28 9.99 -5.77
N ARG A 149 -15.22 9.46 -6.56
CA ARG A 149 -16.53 8.98 -6.09
C ARG A 149 -16.41 7.91 -4.99
N ALA A 150 -15.39 7.05 -5.05
CA ALA A 150 -15.17 6.00 -4.06
C ALA A 150 -14.68 6.51 -2.70
N PHE A 151 -14.20 7.75 -2.63
CA PHE A 151 -13.60 8.33 -1.43
C PHE A 151 -14.19 9.72 -1.13
N PRO A 152 -15.43 9.76 -0.56
CA PRO A 152 -16.02 11.02 -0.13
C PRO A 152 -15.21 11.64 1.02
N GLU A 153 -15.44 12.93 1.30
CA GLU A 153 -14.83 13.57 2.47
C GLU A 153 -15.25 12.84 3.76
N ALA A 154 -14.26 12.28 4.47
CA ALA A 154 -14.44 11.50 5.69
C ALA A 154 -13.16 11.57 6.55
N ASN A 155 -13.26 11.15 7.80
CA ASN A 155 -12.09 11.02 8.67
C ASN A 155 -11.34 9.72 8.35
N TYR A 156 -10.49 9.75 7.33
CA TYR A 156 -9.64 8.62 6.98
C TYR A 156 -8.50 8.48 7.98
N GLU A 157 -8.31 7.26 8.47
CA GLU A 157 -7.11 6.86 9.21
C GLU A 157 -5.93 6.61 8.27
N GLY A 158 -4.74 6.93 8.76
CA GLY A 158 -3.50 6.88 8.01
C GLY A 158 -2.49 7.87 8.57
N LEU A 159 -1.50 8.25 7.75
CA LEU A 159 -0.49 9.22 8.14
C LEU A 159 -1.12 10.63 8.16
N VAL A 160 -1.11 11.28 9.33
CA VAL A 160 -1.58 12.65 9.50
C VAL A 160 -0.39 13.57 9.73
N VAL A 161 -0.24 14.56 8.86
CA VAL A 161 0.78 15.59 8.90
C VAL A 161 0.08 16.90 9.27
N THR A 162 0.38 17.39 10.46
CA THR A 162 -0.20 18.60 11.05
C THR A 162 0.59 19.84 10.65
N GLU A 163 0.12 21.03 11.06
CA GLU A 163 0.83 22.30 10.82
C GLU A 163 2.15 22.40 11.59
N ASP A 164 2.30 21.63 12.67
CA ASP A 164 3.53 21.56 13.49
C ASP A 164 4.57 20.59 12.89
N ASP A 165 4.17 19.77 11.91
CA ASP A 165 5.04 18.82 11.24
C ASP A 165 5.77 19.47 10.05
N TRP A 166 6.98 18.99 9.79
CA TRP A 166 7.76 19.44 8.63
C TRP A 166 7.21 18.84 7.33
N PRO A 167 7.20 19.61 6.22
CA PRO A 167 6.90 19.04 4.91
C PRO A 167 8.01 18.05 4.49
N PRO A 168 7.78 17.25 3.43
CA PRO A 168 8.75 16.26 2.97
C PRO A 168 10.13 16.84 2.71
N LEU A 169 11.17 16.06 2.98
CA LEU A 169 12.53 16.46 2.63
C LEU A 169 12.76 16.29 1.12
N LEU A 170 13.38 17.29 0.49
CA LEU A 170 13.98 17.14 -0.84
C LEU A 170 15.25 16.28 -0.74
N ARG A 171 16.06 16.55 0.29
CA ARG A 171 17.30 15.88 0.67
C ARG A 171 17.57 16.19 2.16
N PRO A 172 18.59 15.56 2.79
CA PRO A 172 18.94 15.90 4.16
C PRO A 172 19.12 17.41 4.33
N GLU A 173 18.49 17.96 5.37
CA GLU A 173 18.53 19.39 5.74
C GLU A 173 17.79 20.35 4.81
N VAL A 174 17.11 19.87 3.75
CA VAL A 174 16.36 20.74 2.82
C VAL A 174 14.94 20.23 2.63
N LEU A 175 13.99 21.04 3.07
CA LEU A 175 12.56 20.80 2.91
C LEU A 175 12.10 21.06 1.46
N ALA A 176 11.22 20.21 0.96
CA ALA A 176 10.39 20.50 -0.20
C ALA A 176 9.12 21.19 0.28
N ASP A 177 8.87 22.42 -0.17
CA ASP A 177 7.58 23.07 0.09
C ASP A 177 6.42 22.26 -0.52
N PRO A 178 5.16 22.44 -0.05
CA PRO A 178 4.03 21.65 -0.52
C PRO A 178 3.81 21.69 -2.05
N ALA A 179 4.11 22.81 -2.71
CA ALA A 179 3.97 22.91 -4.17
C ALA A 179 5.07 22.11 -4.90
N SER A 180 6.29 22.12 -4.35
CA SER A 180 7.40 21.30 -4.86
C SER A 180 7.15 19.81 -4.68
N TYR A 181 6.63 19.37 -3.53
CA TYR A 181 6.26 17.98 -3.33
C TYR A 181 5.08 17.56 -4.23
N ALA A 182 4.06 18.40 -4.38
CA ALA A 182 2.96 18.13 -5.32
C ALA A 182 3.44 18.02 -6.78
N ALA A 183 4.42 18.83 -7.19
CA ALA A 183 5.04 18.72 -8.51
C ALA A 183 5.82 17.41 -8.66
N TRP A 184 6.56 16.99 -7.61
CA TRP A 184 7.31 15.74 -7.60
C TRP A 184 6.39 14.51 -7.68
N GLU A 185 5.32 14.48 -6.89
CA GLU A 185 4.35 13.38 -6.90
C GLU A 185 3.69 13.23 -8.29
N LYS A 186 3.25 14.34 -8.89
CA LYS A 186 2.73 14.35 -10.27
C LYS A 186 3.76 13.85 -11.27
N HIS A 187 5.02 14.27 -11.12
CA HIS A 187 6.12 13.82 -11.98
C HIS A 187 6.35 12.32 -11.87
N MET A 188 6.39 11.77 -10.65
CA MET A 188 6.56 10.33 -10.44
C MET A 188 5.45 9.51 -11.07
N VAL A 189 4.18 9.91 -10.86
CA VAL A 189 3.03 9.25 -11.49
C VAL A 189 3.10 9.36 -13.01
N ALA A 190 3.45 10.53 -13.55
CA ALA A 190 3.61 10.73 -15.00
C ALA A 190 4.67 9.79 -15.61
N ARG A 191 5.80 9.55 -14.92
CA ARG A 191 6.81 8.58 -15.38
C ARG A 191 6.29 7.15 -15.37
N CYS A 192 5.51 6.79 -14.36
CA CYS A 192 4.93 5.45 -14.30
C CYS A 192 4.00 5.18 -15.50
N VAL A 193 3.35 6.19 -16.07
CA VAL A 193 2.38 5.98 -17.16
C VAL A 193 2.96 6.21 -18.55
N ASP A 194 4.23 6.58 -18.65
CA ASP A 194 4.94 6.78 -19.91
C ASP A 194 5.03 5.45 -20.68
N ALA A 195 4.50 5.42 -21.90
CA ALA A 195 4.43 4.22 -22.73
C ALA A 195 5.82 3.70 -23.13
N GLU A 196 6.82 4.58 -23.23
CA GLU A 196 8.17 4.24 -23.68
C GLU A 196 9.04 3.63 -22.58
N LEU A 197 8.59 3.67 -21.32
CA LEU A 197 9.34 3.15 -20.18
C LEU A 197 8.85 1.78 -19.75
N SER A 198 9.80 0.87 -19.50
CA SER A 198 9.61 -0.32 -18.66
C SER A 198 9.53 0.08 -17.18
N PRO A 199 9.00 -0.78 -16.28
CA PRO A 199 9.05 -0.55 -14.84
C PRO A 199 10.45 -0.20 -14.32
N GLU A 200 11.48 -0.91 -14.78
CA GLU A 200 12.88 -0.65 -14.42
C GLU A 200 13.36 0.71 -14.95
N SER A 201 12.97 1.06 -16.18
CA SER A 201 13.31 2.36 -16.77
C SER A 201 12.63 3.52 -16.02
N VAL A 202 11.44 3.31 -15.45
CA VAL A 202 10.79 4.28 -14.56
C VAL A 202 11.67 4.54 -13.35
N ILE A 203 12.10 3.50 -12.63
CA ILE A 203 12.95 3.63 -11.44
C ILE A 203 14.27 4.33 -11.77
N ALA A 204 14.95 3.91 -12.84
CA ALA A 204 16.20 4.52 -13.27
C ALA A 204 16.02 6.01 -13.63
N THR A 205 14.90 6.34 -14.29
CA THR A 205 14.56 7.73 -14.63
C THR A 205 14.27 8.57 -13.38
N LEU A 206 13.48 8.05 -12.44
CA LEU A 206 13.17 8.75 -11.19
C LEU A 206 14.41 8.95 -10.32
N ALA A 207 15.32 7.97 -10.27
CA ALA A 207 16.57 8.09 -9.53
C ALA A 207 17.47 9.20 -10.13
N ARG A 208 17.58 9.27 -11.46
CA ARG A 208 18.25 10.39 -12.15
C ARG A 208 17.58 11.72 -11.81
N ASP A 209 16.26 11.78 -11.95
CA ASP A 209 15.49 13.00 -11.78
C ASP A 209 15.59 13.54 -10.36
N ALA A 210 15.50 12.68 -9.34
CA ALA A 210 15.73 13.04 -7.94
C ALA A 210 17.14 13.60 -7.73
N ARG A 211 18.19 13.01 -8.35
CA ARG A 211 19.56 13.54 -8.29
C ARG A 211 19.72 14.91 -8.97
N MET A 212 18.91 15.21 -9.99
CA MET A 212 18.92 16.52 -10.63
C MET A 212 18.21 17.58 -9.78
N VAL A 213 17.06 17.24 -9.18
CA VAL A 213 16.28 18.18 -8.37
C VAL A 213 16.98 18.47 -7.04
N ARG A 214 17.64 17.49 -6.41
CA ARG A 214 18.28 17.67 -5.09
C ARG A 214 19.34 18.78 -5.05
N VAL A 215 19.98 19.08 -6.18
CA VAL A 215 21.04 20.11 -6.26
C VAL A 215 20.50 21.50 -6.56
N VAL A 216 19.20 21.63 -6.82
CA VAL A 216 18.56 22.92 -7.07
C VAL A 216 18.61 23.74 -5.79
N GLN A 217 19.24 24.91 -5.88
CA GLN A 217 19.17 25.90 -4.81
C GLN A 217 18.04 26.87 -5.15
N PRO A 218 17.07 27.08 -4.23
CA PRO A 218 16.02 28.05 -4.44
C PRO A 218 16.63 29.45 -4.47
N VAL A 219 16.78 30.01 -5.67
CA VAL A 219 17.12 31.41 -5.92
C VAL A 219 15.89 32.14 -6.44
N SER A 220 15.89 33.48 -6.41
CA SER A 220 14.72 34.30 -6.77
C SER A 220 14.13 34.04 -8.18
N SER A 221 14.87 33.37 -9.07
CA SER A 221 14.47 33.07 -10.45
C SER A 221 14.02 31.62 -10.71
N GLU A 222 14.27 30.66 -9.81
CA GLU A 222 13.93 29.25 -10.01
C GLU A 222 13.47 28.56 -8.72
N SER A 223 12.19 28.13 -8.71
CA SER A 223 11.63 27.28 -7.66
C SER A 223 11.92 25.81 -7.95
N ILE A 224 11.99 24.98 -6.90
CA ILE A 224 12.16 23.52 -7.01
C ILE A 224 11.02 22.92 -7.86
N SER A 225 9.77 23.36 -7.65
CA SER A 225 8.62 22.98 -8.46
C SER A 225 8.80 23.25 -9.96
N ARG A 226 9.40 24.39 -10.33
CA ARG A 226 9.68 24.72 -11.74
C ARG A 226 10.80 23.87 -12.32
N ALA A 227 11.81 23.56 -11.51
CA ALA A 227 12.90 22.67 -11.92
C ALA A 227 12.37 21.25 -12.20
N ILE A 228 11.44 20.74 -11.38
CA ILE A 228 10.78 19.45 -11.61
C ILE A 228 10.05 19.42 -12.95
N VAL A 229 9.26 20.44 -13.27
CA VAL A 229 8.52 20.53 -14.56
C VAL A 229 9.47 20.57 -15.77
N ARG A 230 10.71 21.00 -15.60
CA ARG A 230 11.74 21.10 -16.65
C ARG A 230 12.63 19.88 -16.76
N LEU A 231 12.40 18.83 -15.97
CA LEU A 231 13.20 17.62 -16.03
C LEU A 231 13.20 17.00 -17.44
N PRO A 232 14.30 16.34 -17.85
CA PRO A 232 14.44 15.85 -19.22
C PRO A 232 13.34 14.85 -19.59
N ALA A 233 12.61 15.09 -20.68
CA ALA A 233 11.53 14.22 -21.12
C ALA A 233 12.01 12.78 -21.40
N ARG A 234 13.19 12.60 -21.99
CA ARG A 234 13.77 11.29 -22.29
C ARG A 234 14.06 10.51 -21.01
N GLY A 235 13.57 9.28 -20.91
CA GLY A 235 13.88 8.38 -19.79
C GLY A 235 15.25 7.70 -19.90
N ILE A 236 15.63 7.01 -18.84
CA ILE A 236 16.80 6.13 -18.77
C ILE A 236 16.32 4.70 -19.02
N ALA A 237 16.89 4.05 -20.05
CA ALA A 237 16.62 2.66 -20.32
C ALA A 237 17.26 1.79 -19.24
N ALA A 238 16.50 0.82 -18.73
CA ALA A 238 16.98 -0.19 -17.81
C ALA A 238 16.22 -1.50 -18.04
N ASP A 239 16.94 -2.60 -17.91
CA ASP A 239 16.45 -3.97 -18.06
C ASP A 239 16.12 -4.60 -16.69
N PRO A 240 15.18 -5.56 -16.63
CA PRO A 240 14.99 -6.38 -15.44
C PRO A 240 16.29 -7.10 -15.08
N PRO A 241 16.59 -7.30 -13.78
CA PRO A 241 17.85 -7.92 -13.36
C PRO A 241 17.94 -9.38 -13.85
N GLU A 242 19.15 -9.84 -14.13
CA GLU A 242 19.41 -11.23 -14.56
C GLU A 242 19.12 -12.26 -13.46
N THR A 243 19.36 -11.88 -12.20
CA THR A 243 19.14 -12.70 -11.00
C THR A 243 18.25 -11.94 -10.00
N LEU A 244 17.77 -12.63 -8.96
CA LEU A 244 17.05 -11.99 -7.86
C LEU A 244 17.97 -11.40 -6.79
N GLU A 245 19.30 -11.42 -6.94
CA GLU A 245 20.24 -10.99 -5.90
C GLU A 245 19.90 -9.60 -5.33
N SER A 246 19.74 -8.59 -6.18
CA SER A 246 19.35 -7.24 -5.75
C SER A 246 17.94 -7.19 -5.16
N SER A 247 17.02 -8.04 -5.64
CA SER A 247 15.65 -8.09 -5.14
C SER A 247 15.55 -8.77 -3.78
N LEU A 248 16.42 -9.75 -3.51
CA LEU A 248 16.55 -10.41 -2.21
C LEU A 248 17.22 -9.51 -1.17
N ALA A 249 18.11 -8.60 -1.58
CA ALA A 249 18.63 -7.57 -0.68
C ALA A 249 17.51 -6.63 -0.18
N HIS A 250 16.66 -6.16 -1.09
CA HIS A 250 15.45 -5.38 -0.73
C HIS A 250 14.49 -6.16 0.17
N LEU A 251 14.27 -7.44 -0.13
CA LEU A 251 13.48 -8.32 0.75
C LEU A 251 14.08 -8.38 2.15
N ALA A 252 15.41 -8.55 2.27
CA ALA A 252 16.07 -8.62 3.56
C ALA A 252 15.88 -7.34 4.38
N ASP A 253 15.94 -6.17 3.75
CA ASP A 253 15.66 -4.89 4.42
C ASP A 253 14.22 -4.81 4.93
N VAL A 254 13.25 -5.26 4.13
CA VAL A 254 11.83 -5.30 4.54
C VAL A 254 11.61 -6.26 5.70
N ILE A 255 12.14 -7.49 5.62
CA ILE A 255 12.00 -8.50 6.67
C ILE A 255 12.70 -8.05 7.97
N ALA A 256 13.82 -7.34 7.86
CA ALA A 256 14.54 -6.81 9.01
C ALA A 256 13.78 -5.68 9.73
N ALA A 257 12.80 -5.03 9.08
CA ALA A 257 11.91 -4.05 9.67
C ALA A 257 10.58 -4.65 10.16
N VAL A 258 10.38 -5.96 10.02
CA VAL A 258 9.24 -6.65 10.65
C VAL A 258 9.57 -6.89 12.13
N PRO A 259 8.65 -6.57 13.06
CA PRO A 259 8.80 -6.90 14.49
C PRO A 259 9.13 -8.38 14.69
N GLU A 260 10.00 -8.68 15.65
CA GLU A 260 10.60 -10.01 15.81
C GLU A 260 9.55 -11.12 15.97
N GLU A 261 8.48 -10.84 16.71
CA GLU A 261 7.36 -11.74 16.98
C GLU A 261 6.52 -12.06 15.74
N TRP A 262 6.53 -11.19 14.72
CA TRP A 262 5.79 -11.34 13.47
C TRP A 262 6.68 -11.65 12.27
N ARG A 263 8.01 -11.72 12.48
CA ARG A 263 8.97 -11.86 11.40
C ARG A 263 8.84 -13.23 10.73
N PRO A 264 8.50 -13.30 9.43
CA PRO A 264 8.36 -14.57 8.76
C PRO A 264 9.73 -15.20 8.51
N GLU A 265 9.76 -16.54 8.50
CA GLU A 265 10.94 -17.28 8.07
C GLU A 265 11.26 -17.00 6.59
N PRO A 266 12.52 -16.65 6.25
CA PRO A 266 12.88 -16.30 4.89
C PRO A 266 12.90 -17.54 3.99
N ASP A 267 11.85 -17.72 3.19
CA ASP A 267 11.83 -18.73 2.14
C ASP A 267 12.42 -18.15 0.84
N THR A 268 13.72 -18.32 0.65
CA THR A 268 14.45 -17.88 -0.56
C THR A 268 14.88 -19.04 -1.46
N ARG A 269 14.59 -20.29 -1.05
CA ARG A 269 15.14 -21.49 -1.67
C ARG A 269 14.66 -21.66 -3.11
N GLY A 270 15.60 -21.67 -4.06
CA GLY A 270 15.30 -21.92 -5.47
C GLY A 270 14.49 -20.81 -6.16
N LEU A 271 14.38 -19.63 -5.55
CA LEU A 271 13.69 -18.49 -6.16
C LEU A 271 14.43 -17.99 -7.41
N ASP A 272 15.76 -17.92 -7.43
CA ASP A 272 16.52 -17.54 -8.64
C ASP A 272 16.20 -18.43 -9.84
N ALA A 273 16.17 -19.75 -9.61
CA ALA A 273 15.85 -20.71 -10.65
C ALA A 273 14.40 -20.59 -11.13
N ALA A 274 13.46 -20.26 -10.23
CA ALA A 274 12.07 -20.00 -10.57
C ALA A 274 11.91 -18.68 -11.33
N TYR A 275 12.63 -17.63 -10.94
CA TYR A 275 12.65 -16.34 -11.61
C TYR A 275 13.17 -16.46 -13.05
N ALA A 276 14.35 -17.07 -13.21
CA ALA A 276 15.00 -17.23 -14.51
C ALA A 276 14.13 -18.00 -15.52
N ARG A 277 13.38 -19.01 -15.08
CA ARG A 277 12.53 -19.83 -15.94
C ARG A 277 11.10 -19.31 -16.12
N GLY A 278 10.50 -18.85 -15.02
CA GLY A 278 9.06 -18.63 -14.93
C GLY A 278 8.63 -17.17 -14.86
N VAL A 279 9.53 -16.24 -14.57
CA VAL A 279 9.20 -14.82 -14.39
C VAL A 279 9.90 -13.95 -15.44
N ARG A 280 11.23 -13.94 -15.45
CA ARG A 280 12.04 -13.04 -16.29
C ARG A 280 11.66 -13.08 -17.78
N PRO A 281 11.44 -14.26 -18.42
CA PRO A 281 11.09 -14.31 -19.84
C PRO A 281 9.73 -13.70 -20.19
N PHE A 282 8.83 -13.58 -19.21
CA PHE A 282 7.46 -13.09 -19.39
C PHE A 282 7.24 -11.72 -18.75
N TRP A 283 8.27 -11.13 -18.12
CA TRP A 283 8.14 -9.94 -17.27
C TRP A 283 7.64 -8.72 -18.04
N SER A 284 8.16 -8.52 -19.26
CA SER A 284 7.79 -7.40 -20.13
C SER A 284 6.31 -7.40 -20.54
N ASP A 285 5.67 -8.57 -20.58
CA ASP A 285 4.25 -8.71 -20.92
C ASP A 285 3.35 -8.02 -19.87
N TRP A 286 3.91 -7.76 -18.69
CA TRP A 286 3.23 -7.20 -17.54
C TRP A 286 3.63 -5.75 -17.22
N ASN A 287 4.28 -5.05 -18.17
CA ASN A 287 4.70 -3.66 -17.98
C ASN A 287 3.57 -2.75 -17.48
N ALA A 288 2.35 -2.87 -18.03
CA ALA A 288 1.22 -2.02 -17.67
C ALA A 288 0.77 -2.18 -16.19
N PRO A 289 0.43 -3.38 -15.68
CA PRO A 289 0.07 -3.54 -14.27
C PRO A 289 1.23 -3.24 -13.31
N LEU A 290 2.47 -3.58 -13.67
CA LEU A 290 3.65 -3.26 -12.87
C LEU A 290 3.82 -1.74 -12.71
N LYS A 291 3.72 -0.99 -13.80
CA LYS A 291 3.80 0.47 -13.78
C LYS A 291 2.67 1.14 -12.99
N ARG A 292 1.46 0.59 -13.05
CA ARG A 292 0.34 1.05 -12.21
C ARG A 292 0.60 0.82 -10.72
N TYR A 293 1.23 -0.30 -10.39
CA TYR A 293 1.64 -0.58 -9.03
C TYR A 293 2.70 0.44 -8.56
N LEU A 294 3.69 0.76 -9.40
CA LEU A 294 4.66 1.82 -9.08
C LEU A 294 3.99 3.20 -8.89
N ALA A 295 3.02 3.55 -9.74
CA ALA A 295 2.26 4.79 -9.60
C ALA A 295 1.55 4.85 -8.23
N ALA A 296 1.00 3.72 -7.77
CA ALA A 296 0.35 3.63 -6.47
C ALA A 296 1.31 3.69 -5.27
N LYS A 297 2.61 3.43 -5.47
CA LYS A 297 3.68 3.63 -4.47
C LYS A 297 4.28 5.03 -4.50
N ALA A 298 4.24 5.67 -5.66
CA ALA A 298 4.63 7.06 -5.85
C ALA A 298 3.59 8.05 -5.29
N PHE A 299 2.31 7.70 -5.36
CA PHE A 299 1.20 8.52 -4.88
C PHE A 299 0.82 8.21 -3.43
N ALA A 300 0.52 9.24 -2.63
CA ALA A 300 0.21 9.12 -1.19
C ALA A 300 1.30 8.33 -0.43
N SER A 301 2.57 8.60 -0.76
CA SER A 301 3.69 7.82 -0.25
C SER A 301 4.08 8.27 1.15
N TRP A 302 3.88 7.40 2.15
CA TRP A 302 4.34 7.65 3.54
C TRP A 302 5.86 7.86 3.64
N THR A 303 6.63 7.24 2.73
CA THR A 303 8.11 7.41 2.66
C THR A 303 8.54 8.85 2.44
N ALA A 304 7.68 9.71 1.90
CA ALA A 304 7.99 11.13 1.73
C ALA A 304 8.11 11.89 3.05
N TYR A 305 7.36 11.45 4.07
CA TYR A 305 7.31 12.11 5.38
C TYR A 305 8.19 11.41 6.42
N GLN A 306 8.34 10.10 6.31
CA GLN A 306 9.19 9.33 7.23
C GLN A 306 10.64 9.21 6.72
N GLY A 307 10.87 9.43 5.43
CA GLY A 307 12.19 9.37 4.80
C GLY A 307 12.98 10.68 4.86
N ARG A 308 14.21 10.65 4.34
CA ARG A 308 15.15 11.80 4.36
C ARG A 308 15.36 12.52 3.02
N GLY A 309 14.55 12.21 2.00
CA GLY A 309 14.63 12.90 0.72
C GLY A 309 13.89 12.19 -0.42
N PHE A 310 14.00 12.78 -1.62
CA PHE A 310 13.37 12.21 -2.82
C PHE A 310 14.02 10.89 -3.28
N LEU A 311 15.31 10.65 -3.02
CA LEU A 311 15.93 9.36 -3.33
C LEU A 311 15.41 8.26 -2.39
N THR A 312 15.08 8.58 -1.14
CA THR A 312 14.42 7.62 -0.23
C THR A 312 13.09 7.14 -0.84
N ILE A 313 12.27 8.06 -1.35
CA ILE A 313 10.99 7.71 -2.00
C ILE A 313 11.25 6.79 -3.19
N VAL A 314 12.18 7.15 -4.07
CA VAL A 314 12.51 6.34 -5.25
C VAL A 314 13.01 4.95 -4.85
N HIS A 315 13.81 4.85 -3.79
CA HIS A 315 14.29 3.56 -3.29
C HIS A 315 13.17 2.70 -2.71
N GLY A 316 12.17 3.29 -2.04
CA GLY A 316 10.97 2.57 -1.63
C GLY A 316 10.14 2.04 -2.80
N ILE A 317 10.05 2.79 -3.92
CA ILE A 317 9.38 2.32 -5.14
C ILE A 317 10.18 1.17 -5.79
N ASP A 318 11.52 1.25 -5.81
CA ASP A 318 12.39 0.15 -6.29
C ASP A 318 12.24 -1.11 -5.44
N ALA A 319 12.24 -0.97 -4.11
CA ALA A 319 12.00 -2.05 -3.17
C ALA A 319 10.63 -2.71 -3.43
N ALA A 320 9.59 -1.90 -3.70
CA ALA A 320 8.28 -2.43 -4.06
C ALA A 320 8.30 -3.27 -5.34
N LEU A 321 9.00 -2.84 -6.39
CA LEU A 321 9.16 -3.62 -7.63
C LEU A 321 9.96 -4.90 -7.39
N ALA A 322 11.03 -4.82 -6.60
CA ALA A 322 11.85 -5.96 -6.21
C ALA A 322 11.05 -7.03 -5.46
N LEU A 323 10.20 -6.63 -4.51
CA LEU A 323 9.35 -7.57 -3.79
C LEU A 323 8.33 -8.26 -4.71
N VAL A 324 7.75 -7.54 -5.69
CA VAL A 324 6.88 -8.19 -6.69
C VAL A 324 7.66 -9.22 -7.51
N ARG A 325 8.93 -8.98 -7.86
CA ARG A 325 9.76 -9.99 -8.55
C ARG A 325 9.99 -11.24 -7.70
N VAL A 326 10.32 -11.05 -6.42
CA VAL A 326 10.50 -12.16 -5.45
C VAL A 326 9.22 -12.95 -5.31
N GLU A 327 8.09 -12.28 -5.08
CA GLU A 327 6.81 -12.95 -4.88
C GLU A 327 6.29 -13.59 -6.15
N ALA A 328 6.49 -12.99 -7.33
CA ALA A 328 6.20 -13.64 -8.61
C ALA A 328 6.99 -14.94 -8.77
N ALA A 329 8.28 -14.95 -8.40
CA ALA A 329 9.08 -16.18 -8.42
C ALA A 329 8.55 -17.23 -7.43
N ARG A 330 8.13 -16.80 -6.24
CA ARG A 330 7.51 -17.67 -5.23
C ARG A 330 6.22 -18.30 -5.74
N GLN A 331 5.33 -17.51 -6.36
CA GLN A 331 4.08 -17.95 -6.93
C GLN A 331 4.28 -18.91 -8.11
N CYS A 332 5.18 -18.58 -9.05
CA CYS A 332 5.53 -19.46 -10.18
C CYS A 332 6.13 -20.80 -9.70
N ARG A 333 7.00 -20.77 -8.68
CA ARG A 333 7.58 -21.98 -8.08
C ARG A 333 6.51 -22.85 -7.43
N ALA A 334 5.62 -22.26 -6.63
CA ALA A 334 4.55 -22.98 -5.94
C ALA A 334 3.55 -23.61 -6.93
N ALA A 335 3.15 -22.85 -7.96
CA ALA A 335 2.21 -23.29 -8.97
C ALA A 335 2.86 -24.15 -10.09
N ARG A 336 4.19 -24.26 -10.11
CA ARG A 336 4.99 -24.98 -11.12
C ARG A 336 4.66 -24.58 -12.56
N ARG A 337 4.45 -23.28 -12.80
CA ARG A 337 4.09 -22.73 -14.10
C ARG A 337 4.63 -21.31 -14.27
N SER A 338 4.69 -20.83 -15.51
CA SER A 338 5.13 -19.48 -15.84
C SER A 338 4.15 -18.42 -15.32
N LEU A 339 4.67 -17.21 -15.17
CA LEU A 339 3.94 -16.03 -14.71
C LEU A 339 2.75 -15.77 -15.62
N ASP A 340 1.58 -15.60 -14.99
CA ASP A 340 0.37 -15.13 -15.63
C ASP A 340 -0.29 -14.04 -14.77
N ALA A 341 -1.44 -13.54 -15.22
CA ALA A 341 -2.16 -12.47 -14.51
C ALA A 341 -2.52 -12.87 -13.07
N ALA A 342 -2.93 -14.13 -12.84
CA ALA A 342 -3.33 -14.59 -11.51
C ALA A 342 -2.13 -14.67 -10.55
N LEU A 343 -1.00 -15.22 -11.00
CA LEU A 343 0.22 -15.27 -10.19
C LEU A 343 0.80 -13.89 -9.94
N LEU A 344 0.75 -12.99 -10.93
CA LEU A 344 1.19 -11.61 -10.75
C LEU A 344 0.28 -10.84 -9.79
N GLN A 345 -1.04 -11.03 -9.88
CA GLN A 345 -1.98 -10.43 -8.93
C GLN A 345 -1.68 -10.88 -7.50
N GLU A 346 -1.40 -12.17 -7.29
CA GLU A 346 -1.01 -12.67 -5.97
C GLU A 346 0.37 -12.14 -5.54
N ALA A 347 1.31 -11.95 -6.47
CA ALA A 347 2.59 -11.33 -6.18
C ALA A 347 2.44 -9.88 -5.68
N PHE A 348 1.56 -9.07 -6.27
CA PHE A 348 1.24 -7.74 -5.74
C PHE A 348 0.68 -7.81 -4.32
N ARG A 349 -0.19 -8.78 -4.06
CA ARG A 349 -0.80 -8.94 -2.74
C ARG A 349 0.24 -9.25 -1.67
N GLN A 350 1.09 -10.24 -1.93
CA GLN A 350 2.11 -10.66 -0.97
C GLN A 350 3.20 -9.60 -0.80
N ALA A 351 3.58 -8.88 -1.86
CA ALA A 351 4.49 -7.75 -1.76
C ALA A 351 3.91 -6.65 -0.85
N ASP A 352 2.63 -6.30 -1.03
CA ASP A 352 1.98 -5.28 -0.20
C ASP A 352 1.70 -5.72 1.23
N PHE A 353 1.50 -7.02 1.45
CA PHE A 353 1.42 -7.60 2.79
C PHE A 353 2.74 -7.36 3.55
N ALA A 354 3.87 -7.73 2.95
CA ALA A 354 5.17 -7.50 3.55
C ALA A 354 5.46 -6.00 3.78
N LEU A 355 5.18 -5.16 2.78
CA LEU A 355 5.54 -3.73 2.81
C LEU A 355 4.68 -2.87 3.73
N ASN A 356 3.37 -3.11 3.79
CA ASN A 356 2.43 -2.19 4.46
C ASN A 356 1.72 -2.81 5.66
N HIS A 357 1.82 -4.13 5.86
CA HIS A 357 1.10 -4.82 6.95
C HIS A 357 2.01 -5.57 7.91
N LEU A 358 3.24 -5.93 7.50
CA LEU A 358 4.21 -6.57 8.40
C LEU A 358 5.34 -5.62 8.83
N ALA A 359 5.94 -4.90 7.89
CA ALA A 359 7.08 -4.05 8.20
C ALA A 359 6.66 -2.75 8.91
N ALA A 360 7.44 -2.36 9.91
CA ALA A 360 7.36 -1.05 10.53
C ALA A 360 7.85 0.03 9.53
N GLY A 361 6.96 0.94 9.15
CA GLY A 361 7.22 1.93 8.10
C GLY A 361 8.34 2.89 8.44
N ASP A 362 8.42 3.35 9.68
CA ASP A 362 9.47 4.24 10.18
C ASP A 362 10.87 3.58 10.17
N GLU A 363 10.97 2.33 10.61
CA GLU A 363 12.22 1.55 10.52
C GLU A 363 12.66 1.36 9.05
N LEU A 364 11.72 1.06 8.16
CA LEU A 364 11.99 0.98 6.72
C LEU A 364 12.48 2.32 6.17
N ALA A 365 11.81 3.41 6.52
CA ALA A 365 12.17 4.75 6.06
C ALA A 365 13.58 5.13 6.48
N GLU A 366 13.97 4.80 7.72
CA GLU A 366 15.31 5.04 8.24
C GLU A 366 16.36 4.25 7.44
N ARG A 367 16.12 2.96 7.21
CA ARG A 367 17.02 2.09 6.43
C ARG A 367 17.20 2.60 5.01
N TRP A 368 16.10 2.88 4.33
CA TRP A 368 16.09 3.35 2.95
C TRP A 368 16.72 4.73 2.81
N SER A 369 16.64 5.57 3.84
CA SER A 369 17.24 6.90 3.84
C SER A 369 18.77 6.92 3.77
N LYS A 370 19.44 5.77 3.90
CA LYS A 370 20.89 5.67 3.68
C LYS A 370 21.30 6.02 2.24
N VAL A 371 20.38 5.91 1.27
CA VAL A 371 20.65 6.29 -0.14
C VAL A 371 20.79 7.80 -0.36
N GLU A 372 20.42 8.60 0.63
CA GLU A 372 20.53 10.07 0.59
C GLU A 372 21.94 10.58 0.91
N ALA A 373 22.78 9.73 1.49
CA ALA A 373 24.16 10.06 1.91
C ALA A 373 25.09 10.39 0.74
#